data_AF-A0A0J6TBR8-F1
#
_entry.id   AF-A0A0J6TBR8-F1
#
_cell.length_a   1.000
_cell.length_b   1.000
_cell.length_c   1.000
_cell.angle_alpha   90.00
_cell.angle_beta   90.00
_cell.angle_gamma   90.00
#
_symmetry.space_group_name_H-M   'P 1'
#
loop_
_entity.id
_entity.type
_entity.pdbx_description
1 polymer ?
#
loop_
_entity_poly.entity_id
_entity_poly.type
_entity_poly.pdbx_seq_one_letter_code
_entity_poly.pdbx_strand_id
1 'polypeptide(L)'
;MDRRRPAAGNGRLTTADPRLWAVLALALVFLALAGLFLAVPSLGALIYGVPEPTGIGRAYLRAIGARDAALSLYLAGLALVATRRAVALVLAASLVIPACDLALVLAAGTAAWWQVALHAASAGVLALTALWMLVPAPGDGHAA
;
A
#
# COMPACT_ATOMS: atom_id res chain seq x y z
N MET A 1 6.10 -46.02 0.87
CA MET A 1 7.20 -45.03 0.79
C MET A 1 6.62 -43.67 1.10
N ASP A 2 6.82 -43.23 2.33
CA ASP A 2 6.25 -42.01 2.89
C ASP A 2 7.13 -40.82 2.45
N ARG A 3 6.72 -40.14 1.37
CA ARG A 3 7.40 -38.91 0.91
C ARG A 3 7.05 -37.80 1.89
N ARG A 4 7.81 -37.69 2.97
CA ARG A 4 7.86 -36.47 3.79
C ARG A 4 8.21 -35.32 2.86
N ARG A 5 7.21 -34.54 2.45
CA ARG A 5 7.44 -33.22 1.85
C ARG A 5 8.35 -32.45 2.82
N PRO A 6 9.49 -31.91 2.36
CA PRO A 6 10.25 -30.97 3.17
C PRO A 6 9.27 -29.87 3.58
N ALA A 7 9.26 -29.48 4.86
CA ALA A 7 8.46 -28.35 5.32
C ALA A 7 8.84 -27.16 4.45
N ALA A 8 7.97 -26.81 3.49
CA ALA A 8 8.14 -25.62 2.70
C ALA A 8 8.38 -24.50 3.70
N GLY A 9 9.53 -23.82 3.60
CA GLY A 9 9.80 -22.63 4.40
C GLY A 9 8.51 -21.82 4.42
N ASN A 10 8.09 -21.42 5.62
CA ASN A 10 6.75 -20.91 5.96
C ASN A 10 6.27 -19.70 5.13
N GLY A 11 7.01 -19.32 4.08
CA GLY A 11 6.66 -18.33 3.08
C GLY A 11 6.65 -16.93 3.67
N ARG A 12 7.15 -16.76 4.89
CA ARG A 12 7.17 -15.49 5.61
C ARG A 12 8.36 -14.65 5.17
N LEU A 13 8.19 -13.34 5.27
CA LEU A 13 9.28 -12.39 5.09
C LEU A 13 10.20 -12.46 6.32
N THR A 14 11.50 -12.45 6.10
CA THR A 14 12.51 -12.40 7.17
C THR A 14 13.28 -11.09 7.09
N THR A 15 14.03 -10.74 8.15
CA THR A 15 14.84 -9.52 8.16
C THR A 15 15.96 -9.51 7.12
N ALA A 16 16.35 -10.69 6.62
CA ALA A 16 17.29 -10.84 5.51
C ALA A 16 16.62 -10.66 4.12
N ASP A 17 15.29 -10.73 4.03
CA ASP A 17 14.57 -10.55 2.77
C ASP A 17 14.34 -9.04 2.52
N PRO A 18 14.91 -8.44 1.45
CA PRO A 18 14.72 -7.02 1.13
C PRO A 18 13.26 -6.63 0.92
N ARG A 19 12.39 -7.60 0.58
CA ARG A 19 10.95 -7.40 0.42
C ARG A 19 10.27 -7.00 1.72
N LEU A 20 10.77 -7.46 2.87
CA LEU A 20 10.28 -7.02 4.19
C LEU A 20 10.43 -5.50 4.31
N TRP A 21 11.63 -5.02 4.07
CA TRP A 21 11.98 -3.60 4.21
C TRP A 21 11.24 -2.74 3.21
N ALA A 22 11.02 -3.22 1.99
CA ALA A 22 10.20 -2.52 1.00
C ALA A 22 8.75 -2.33 1.49
N VAL A 23 8.11 -3.36 2.06
CA VAL A 23 6.75 -3.26 2.58
C VAL A 23 6.68 -2.39 3.83
N LEU A 24 7.69 -2.46 4.71
CA LEU A 24 7.78 -1.59 5.90
C LEU A 24 8.01 -0.12 5.51
N ALA A 25 8.83 0.15 4.50
CA ALA A 25 9.03 1.50 3.98
C ALA A 25 7.74 2.05 3.37
N LEU A 26 7.01 1.23 2.61
CA LEU A 26 5.70 1.60 2.07
C LEU A 26 4.67 1.87 3.19
N ALA A 27 4.65 1.03 4.22
CA ALA A 27 3.81 1.26 5.40
C ALA A 27 4.15 2.60 6.09
N LEU A 28 5.43 2.95 6.19
CA LEU A 28 5.87 4.24 6.74
C LEU A 28 5.40 5.42 5.88
N VAL A 29 5.44 5.30 4.54
CA VAL A 29 4.91 6.33 3.63
C VAL A 29 3.42 6.56 3.87
N PHE A 30 2.62 5.49 3.95
CA PHE A 30 1.18 5.62 4.27
C PHE A 30 0.95 6.20 5.67
N LEU A 31 1.80 5.88 6.65
CA LEU A 31 1.70 6.47 7.98
C LEU A 31 1.99 7.98 7.96
N ALA A 32 2.99 8.42 7.18
CA ALA A 32 3.31 9.82 7.02
C ALA A 32 2.18 10.59 6.31
N LEU A 33 1.60 10.00 5.26
CA LEU A 33 0.42 10.55 4.59
C LEU A 33 -0.78 10.63 5.56
N ALA A 34 -1.04 9.57 6.31
CA ALA A 34 -2.08 9.56 7.33
C ALA A 34 -1.89 10.70 8.34
N GLY A 35 -0.66 10.88 8.85
CA GLY A 35 -0.31 11.98 9.73
C GLY A 35 -0.60 13.34 9.10
N LEU A 36 -0.23 13.53 7.82
CA LEU A 36 -0.50 14.76 7.07
C LEU A 36 -2.01 15.05 6.96
N PHE A 37 -2.81 14.08 6.52
CA PHE A 37 -4.26 14.23 6.36
C PHE A 37 -5.00 14.44 7.68
N LEU A 38 -4.50 13.87 8.79
CA LEU A 38 -5.08 14.04 10.12
C LEU A 38 -4.71 15.38 10.76
N ALA A 39 -3.43 15.74 10.71
CA ALA A 39 -2.87 16.91 11.39
C ALA A 39 -3.05 18.21 10.59
N VAL A 40 -2.80 18.16 9.28
CA VAL A 40 -2.85 19.33 8.38
C VAL A 40 -3.69 19.02 7.12
N PRO A 41 -5.02 18.88 7.25
CA PRO A 41 -5.88 18.47 6.13
C PRO A 41 -5.79 19.40 4.91
N SER A 42 -5.52 20.69 5.08
CA SER A 42 -5.37 21.64 3.96
C SER A 42 -4.18 21.28 3.04
N LEU A 43 -3.06 20.83 3.62
CA LEU A 43 -1.93 20.32 2.82
C LEU A 43 -2.28 18.97 2.17
N GLY A 44 -3.02 18.12 2.87
CA GLY A 44 -3.56 16.88 2.29
C GLY A 44 -4.43 17.15 1.06
N ALA A 45 -5.31 18.16 1.14
CA ALA A 45 -6.17 18.61 0.03
C ALA A 45 -5.36 18.96 -1.22
N LEU A 46 -4.30 19.75 -1.04
CA LEU A 46 -3.41 20.20 -2.13
C LEU A 46 -2.75 19.02 -2.84
N ILE A 47 -2.26 18.04 -2.08
CA ILE A 47 -1.63 16.83 -2.64
C ILE A 47 -2.66 15.94 -3.33
N TYR A 48 -3.84 15.79 -2.72
CA TYR A 48 -4.92 14.95 -3.22
C TYR A 48 -5.59 15.53 -4.48
N GLY A 49 -5.41 16.83 -4.74
CA GLY A 49 -6.01 17.49 -5.91
C GLY A 49 -7.44 17.93 -5.71
N VAL A 50 -7.78 18.32 -4.47
CA VAL A 50 -9.06 18.92 -4.15
C VAL A 50 -8.86 20.32 -3.53
N PRO A 51 -9.81 21.25 -3.74
CA PRO A 51 -9.76 22.57 -3.09
C PRO A 51 -9.72 22.46 -1.57
N GLU A 52 -9.18 23.48 -0.90
CA GLU A 52 -9.14 23.50 0.57
C GLU A 52 -10.55 23.33 1.15
N PRO A 53 -10.81 22.28 1.94
CA PRO A 53 -12.16 21.99 2.37
C PRO A 53 -12.52 22.70 3.68
N THR A 54 -13.78 23.13 3.74
CA THR A 54 -14.44 23.61 4.95
C THR A 54 -15.48 22.61 5.44
N GLY A 55 -15.84 22.69 6.73
CA GLY A 55 -16.86 21.84 7.34
C GLY A 55 -16.63 20.34 7.11
N ILE A 56 -17.61 19.68 6.49
CA ILE A 56 -17.64 18.22 6.25
C ILE A 56 -16.46 17.77 5.36
N GLY A 57 -16.02 18.57 4.39
CA GLY A 57 -14.89 18.19 3.54
C GLY A 57 -13.60 17.98 4.35
N ARG A 58 -13.41 18.76 5.44
CA ARG A 58 -12.26 18.60 6.33
C ARG A 58 -12.34 17.30 7.15
N ALA A 59 -13.54 16.88 7.53
CA ALA A 59 -13.76 15.59 8.17
C ALA A 59 -13.49 14.43 7.19
N TYR A 60 -13.88 14.58 5.92
CA TYR A 60 -13.59 13.60 4.88
C TYR A 60 -12.09 13.40 4.64
N LEU A 61 -11.31 14.49 4.61
CA LEU A 61 -9.85 14.39 4.53
C LEU A 61 -9.24 13.66 5.73
N ARG A 62 -9.76 13.87 6.94
CA ARG A 62 -9.32 13.09 8.10
C ARG A 62 -9.71 11.61 8.00
N ALA A 63 -10.85 11.30 7.40
CA ALA A 63 -11.24 9.92 7.13
C ALA A 63 -10.29 9.25 6.12
N ILE A 64 -9.83 9.97 5.09
CA ILE A 64 -8.76 9.51 4.20
C ILE A 64 -7.47 9.24 5.01
N GLY A 65 -7.09 10.16 5.89
CA GLY A 65 -5.93 9.95 6.76
C GLY A 65 -6.07 8.71 7.66
N ALA A 66 -7.24 8.49 8.25
CA ALA A 66 -7.50 7.30 9.07
C ALA A 66 -7.47 5.99 8.26
N ARG A 67 -7.97 6.01 7.01
CA ARG A 67 -7.85 4.88 6.08
C ARG A 67 -6.40 4.55 5.80
N ASP A 68 -5.58 5.55 5.52
CA ASP A 68 -4.16 5.35 5.20
C ASP A 68 -3.38 4.87 6.45
N ALA A 69 -3.75 5.32 7.65
CA ALA A 69 -3.21 4.79 8.90
C ALA A 69 -3.55 3.30 9.07
N ALA A 70 -4.80 2.91 8.81
CA ALA A 70 -5.22 1.51 8.87
C ALA A 70 -4.45 0.66 7.85
N LEU A 71 -4.31 1.12 6.60
CA LEU A 71 -3.53 0.44 5.59
C LEU A 71 -2.07 0.28 6.01
N SER A 72 -1.45 1.32 6.56
CA SER A 72 -0.09 1.27 7.10
C SER A 72 0.06 0.18 8.16
N LEU A 73 -0.85 0.14 9.14
CA LEU A 73 -0.83 -0.87 10.20
C LEU A 73 -1.04 -2.29 9.65
N TYR A 74 -1.92 -2.47 8.68
CA TYR A 74 -2.13 -3.75 8.02
C TYR A 74 -0.88 -4.21 7.27
N LEU A 75 -0.25 -3.33 6.48
CA LEU A 75 0.97 -3.66 5.76
C LEU A 75 2.12 -4.00 6.70
N ALA A 76 2.34 -3.20 7.75
CA ALA A 76 3.38 -3.47 8.74
C ALA A 76 3.14 -4.78 9.49
N GLY A 77 1.92 -5.00 9.99
CA GLY A 77 1.55 -6.23 10.69
C GLY A 77 1.70 -7.47 9.82
N LEU A 78 1.15 -7.45 8.59
CA LEU A 78 1.25 -8.56 7.65
C LEU A 78 2.69 -8.84 7.24
N ALA A 79 3.51 -7.80 7.03
CA ALA A 79 4.91 -7.98 6.68
C ALA A 79 5.69 -8.75 7.77
N LEU A 80 5.34 -8.53 9.05
CA LEU A 80 6.01 -9.14 10.19
C LEU A 80 5.53 -10.56 10.50
N VAL A 81 4.26 -10.88 10.26
CA VAL A 81 3.65 -12.13 10.77
C VAL A 81 3.08 -13.06 9.68
N ALA A 82 2.82 -12.53 8.48
CA ALA A 82 2.11 -13.26 7.42
C ALA A 82 3.08 -13.78 6.33
N THR A 83 2.50 -14.52 5.38
CA THR A 83 3.24 -15.03 4.21
C THR A 83 3.34 -13.98 3.11
N ARG A 84 4.37 -14.09 2.26
CA ARG A 84 4.57 -13.27 1.05
C ARG A 84 3.32 -13.23 0.17
N ARG A 85 2.63 -14.37 0.03
CA ARG A 85 1.37 -14.45 -0.73
C ARG A 85 0.24 -13.65 -0.08
N ALA A 86 0.10 -13.69 1.24
CA ALA A 86 -0.91 -12.90 1.93
C ALA A 86 -0.63 -11.39 1.78
N VAL A 87 0.64 -10.99 1.93
CA VAL A 87 1.07 -9.59 1.71
C VAL A 87 0.78 -9.16 0.26
N ALA A 88 1.12 -10.00 -0.73
CA ALA A 88 0.84 -9.73 -2.14
C ALA A 88 -0.66 -9.50 -2.42
N LEU A 89 -1.52 -10.34 -1.85
CA LEU A 89 -2.97 -10.22 -2.01
C LEU A 89 -3.51 -8.91 -1.43
N VAL A 90 -3.02 -8.50 -0.25
CA VAL A 90 -3.45 -7.25 0.37
C VAL A 90 -2.93 -6.04 -0.40
N LEU A 91 -1.68 -6.05 -0.87
CA LEU A 91 -1.15 -4.99 -1.74
C LEU A 91 -1.96 -4.87 -3.03
N ALA A 92 -2.29 -6.00 -3.68
CA ALA A 92 -3.10 -6.02 -4.90
C ALA A 92 -4.54 -5.54 -4.65
N ALA A 93 -5.18 -5.99 -3.57
CA ALA A 93 -6.53 -5.52 -3.20
C ALA A 93 -6.53 -4.01 -2.88
N SER A 94 -5.44 -3.51 -2.33
CA SER A 94 -5.29 -2.08 -2.01
C SER A 94 -5.24 -1.19 -3.26
N LEU A 95 -5.06 -1.72 -4.47
CA LEU A 95 -5.17 -0.96 -5.72
C LEU A 95 -6.54 -0.31 -5.93
N VAL A 96 -7.59 -0.82 -5.27
CA VAL A 96 -8.91 -0.19 -5.24
C VAL A 96 -8.82 1.24 -4.71
N ILE A 97 -7.94 1.51 -3.73
CA ILE A 97 -7.79 2.82 -3.12
C ILE A 97 -7.36 3.89 -4.15
N PRO A 98 -6.17 3.81 -4.78
CA PRO A 98 -5.77 4.82 -5.75
C PRO A 98 -6.66 4.86 -7.00
N ALA A 99 -7.32 3.75 -7.35
CA ALA A 99 -8.29 3.74 -8.45
C ALA A 99 -9.55 4.56 -8.12
N CYS A 100 -10.14 4.35 -6.94
CA CYS A 100 -11.28 5.14 -6.47
C CYS A 100 -10.89 6.61 -6.24
N ASP A 101 -9.74 6.87 -5.64
CA ASP A 101 -9.25 8.23 -5.38
C ASP A 101 -9.07 8.99 -6.70
N LEU A 102 -8.43 8.37 -7.70
CA LEU A 102 -8.27 8.96 -9.02
C LEU A 102 -9.62 9.23 -9.70
N ALA A 103 -10.56 8.27 -9.64
CA ALA A 103 -11.89 8.45 -10.21
C ALA A 103 -12.64 9.64 -9.57
N LEU A 104 -12.56 9.79 -8.25
CA LEU A 104 -13.17 10.91 -7.52
C LEU A 104 -12.55 12.25 -7.92
N VAL A 105 -11.22 12.31 -7.99
CA VAL A 105 -10.48 13.53 -8.32
C VAL A 105 -10.71 13.96 -9.77
N LEU A 106 -10.78 13.00 -10.70
CA LEU A 106 -11.16 13.27 -12.10
C LEU A 106 -12.62 13.71 -12.22
N ALA A 107 -13.55 13.06 -11.51
CA ALA A 107 -14.95 13.44 -11.51
C ALA A 107 -15.19 14.84 -10.91
N ALA A 108 -14.37 15.26 -9.94
CA ALA A 108 -14.40 16.61 -9.38
C ALA A 108 -13.86 17.68 -10.33
N GLY A 109 -13.12 17.30 -11.39
CA GLY A 109 -12.57 18.23 -12.39
C GLY A 109 -11.50 19.19 -11.86
N THR A 110 -10.92 18.90 -10.69
CA THR A 110 -9.98 19.79 -9.98
C THR A 110 -8.52 19.34 -10.09
N ALA A 111 -8.28 18.19 -10.72
CA ALA A 111 -6.98 17.54 -10.80
C ALA A 111 -6.01 18.23 -11.77
N ALA A 112 -4.83 18.59 -11.28
CA ALA A 112 -3.67 18.84 -12.10
C ALA A 112 -3.06 17.52 -12.60
N TRP A 113 -2.34 17.56 -13.73
CA TRP A 113 -1.72 16.39 -14.34
C TRP A 113 -0.77 15.63 -13.38
N TRP A 114 -0.07 16.35 -12.49
CA TRP A 114 0.87 15.74 -11.55
C TRP A 114 0.17 15.03 -10.39
N GLN A 115 -1.06 15.44 -10.04
CA GLN A 115 -1.87 14.75 -9.03
C GLN A 115 -2.40 13.43 -9.60
N VAL A 116 -2.81 13.43 -10.87
CA VAL A 116 -3.11 12.19 -11.61
C VAL A 116 -1.89 11.27 -11.65
N ALA A 117 -0.71 11.81 -11.95
CA ALA A 117 0.54 11.06 -11.94
C ALA A 117 0.87 10.48 -10.55
N LEU A 118 0.56 11.20 -9.46
CA LEU A 118 0.76 10.72 -8.08
C LEU A 118 -0.10 9.47 -7.79
N HIS A 119 -1.37 9.49 -8.17
CA HIS A 119 -2.24 8.31 -8.00
C HIS A 119 -1.77 7.13 -8.85
N ALA A 120 -1.38 7.37 -10.10
CA ALA A 120 -0.83 6.35 -10.98
C ALA A 120 0.48 5.76 -10.43
N ALA A 121 1.37 6.59 -9.90
CA ALA A 121 2.61 6.16 -9.26
C ALA A 121 2.34 5.32 -8.02
N SER A 122 1.40 5.73 -7.16
CA SER A 122 0.99 4.97 -5.97
C SER A 122 0.44 3.59 -6.36
N ALA A 123 -0.47 3.54 -7.34
CA ALA A 123 -1.00 2.28 -7.87
C ALA A 123 0.12 1.40 -8.47
N GLY A 124 1.04 1.99 -9.23
CA GLY A 124 2.19 1.29 -9.79
C GLY A 124 3.08 0.67 -8.73
N VAL A 125 3.42 1.42 -7.67
CA VAL A 125 4.24 0.92 -6.55
C VAL A 125 3.54 -0.26 -5.86
N LEU A 126 2.24 -0.15 -5.56
CA LEU A 126 1.47 -1.24 -4.96
C LEU A 126 1.47 -2.49 -5.86
N ALA A 127 1.18 -2.33 -7.15
CA ALA A 127 1.12 -3.43 -8.10
C ALA A 127 2.47 -4.12 -8.29
N LEU A 128 3.54 -3.35 -8.50
CA LEU A 128 4.88 -3.88 -8.69
C LEU A 128 5.39 -4.57 -7.42
N THR A 129 5.12 -4.01 -6.24
CA THR A 129 5.49 -4.64 -4.96
C THR A 129 4.71 -5.95 -4.77
N ALA A 130 3.41 -5.97 -5.09
CA ALA A 130 2.59 -7.18 -5.03
C ALA A 130 3.12 -8.28 -5.95
N LEU A 131 3.46 -7.93 -7.21
CA LEU A 131 4.05 -8.88 -8.16
C LEU A 131 5.41 -9.37 -7.68
N TRP A 132 6.25 -8.48 -7.13
CA TRP A 132 7.56 -8.86 -6.61
C TRP A 132 7.47 -9.82 -5.41
N MET A 133 6.44 -9.69 -4.56
CA MET A 133 6.20 -10.66 -3.48
C MET A 133 5.97 -12.09 -4.00
N LEU A 134 5.44 -12.23 -5.22
CA LEU A 134 5.14 -13.52 -5.84
C LEU A 134 6.31 -14.14 -6.60
N VAL A 135 7.37 -13.37 -6.87
CA VAL A 135 8.60 -13.90 -7.48
C VAL A 135 9.30 -14.86 -6.50
N PRO A 136 9.71 -16.08 -6.89
CA PRO A 136 10.47 -16.97 -6.01
C PRO A 136 11.75 -16.30 -5.49
N ALA A 137 12.18 -16.61 -4.26
CA ALA A 137 13.49 -16.18 -3.78
C ALA A 137 14.60 -17.10 -4.32
N PRO A 138 15.84 -16.60 -4.47
CA PRO A 138 16.98 -17.45 -4.79
C PRO A 138 17.11 -18.57 -3.74
N GLY A 139 16.97 -19.82 -4.18
CA GLY A 139 16.95 -21.00 -3.29
C GLY A 139 15.60 -21.72 -3.20
N ASP A 140 14.50 -21.10 -3.67
CA ASP A 140 13.15 -21.70 -3.66
C ASP A 140 12.93 -22.74 -4.79
N GLY A 141 13.90 -22.95 -5.68
CA GLY A 141 13.74 -23.81 -6.86
C GLY A 141 14.83 -24.86 -7.00
N HIS A 142 14.69 -26.01 -6.33
CA HIS A 142 15.29 -27.32 -6.65
C HIS A 142 14.36 -28.44 -6.15
N ALA A 143 13.12 -28.46 -6.66
CA ALA A 143 12.20 -29.58 -6.49
C ALA A 143 11.29 -29.67 -7.73
N ALA A 144 11.89 -30.01 -8.87
CA ALA A 144 11.19 -30.55 -10.02
C ALA A 144 11.75 -31.94 -10.29
#